data_AF-A0A958Y7V9-F1
#
_entry.id   AF-A0A958Y7V9-F1
#
_cell.length_a   1.000
_cell.length_b   1.000
_cell.length_c   1.000
_cell.angle_alpha   90.00
_cell.angle_beta   90.00
_cell.angle_gamma   90.00
#
_symmetry.space_group_name_H-M   'P 1'
#
loop_
_entity.id
_entity.type
_entity.pdbx_description
1 polymer ?
#
loop_
_entity_poly.entity_id
_entity_poly.type
_entity_poly.pdbx_seq_one_letter_code
_entity_poly.pdbx_strand_id
1 'polypeptide(L)'
;MNLKLTLILLLTIVQFSWAQECDFEIRILSNKLSGETNLIEKSEYDNAGISGSAIELKPMSELELTKKYPKIFKLKDSCLIYISELNHNNKLCKNRVQTKEYSDYTLKGIYSGFALIETIGYESWGFISVDLKNGLSFYTMGKPLTSNGETSIAYSNYYGEEEISLTDLKTKKSYVIGIEGWRTVESKVFENIYYLKLEPEFQTDCKKELKYLKIKN
;
A
#
# COMPACT_ATOMS: atom_id res chain seq x y z
N MET A 1 24.89 14.19 -50.71
CA MET A 1 24.50 13.31 -49.59
C MET A 1 22.99 13.20 -49.62
N ASN A 2 22.47 12.04 -50.02
CA ASN A 2 21.10 11.87 -50.52
C ASN A 2 20.04 12.18 -49.45
N LEU A 3 19.08 13.05 -49.78
CA LEU A 3 17.89 13.38 -48.97
C LEU A 3 17.17 12.12 -48.45
N LYS A 4 17.22 11.02 -49.22
CA LYS A 4 16.71 9.70 -48.84
C LYS A 4 17.43 9.09 -47.62
N LEU A 5 18.74 9.26 -47.48
CA LEU A 5 19.48 8.77 -46.31
C LEU A 5 19.12 9.57 -45.06
N THR A 6 18.97 10.89 -45.19
CA THR A 6 18.58 11.77 -44.08
C THR A 6 17.16 11.47 -43.59
N LEU A 7 16.23 11.18 -44.50
CA LEU A 7 14.85 10.79 -44.15
C LEU A 7 14.79 9.44 -43.45
N ILE A 8 15.58 8.46 -43.90
CA ILE A 8 15.68 7.14 -43.25
C ILE A 8 16.27 7.30 -41.84
N LEU A 9 17.31 8.12 -41.68
CA LEU A 9 17.94 8.38 -40.38
C LEU A 9 16.98 9.10 -39.41
N LEU A 10 16.21 10.07 -39.91
CA LEU A 10 15.18 10.77 -39.12
C LEU A 10 14.03 9.83 -38.73
N LEU A 11 13.60 8.95 -39.64
CA LEU A 11 12.58 7.94 -39.35
C LEU A 11 13.07 6.91 -38.32
N THR A 12 14.34 6.50 -38.35
CA THR A 12 14.87 5.60 -37.33
C THR A 12 15.02 6.29 -35.98
N ILE A 13 15.44 7.56 -35.92
CA ILE A 13 15.54 8.32 -34.65
C ILE A 13 14.15 8.54 -34.03
N VAL A 14 13.13 8.82 -34.84
CA VAL A 14 11.74 8.97 -34.38
C VAL A 14 11.11 7.63 -33.96
N GLN A 15 11.50 6.52 -34.58
CA GLN A 15 11.04 5.20 -34.12
C GLN A 15 11.70 4.75 -32.81
N PHE A 16 12.94 5.16 -32.52
CA PHE A 16 13.57 4.91 -31.23
C PHE A 16 13.04 5.81 -30.12
N SER A 17 12.56 7.03 -30.41
CA SER A 17 12.04 7.94 -29.39
C SER A 17 10.59 7.65 -28.94
N TRP A 18 9.95 6.62 -29.50
CA TRP A 18 8.60 6.15 -29.13
C TRP A 18 8.59 4.73 -28.57
N ALA A 19 9.76 4.11 -28.36
CA ALA A 19 9.85 3.08 -27.36
C ALA A 19 9.76 3.78 -26.00
N GLN A 20 8.59 3.73 -25.35
CA GLN A 20 8.58 3.93 -23.90
C GLN A 20 9.48 2.83 -23.35
N GLU A 21 10.71 3.19 -22.96
CA GLU A 21 11.62 2.26 -22.30
C GLU A 21 10.86 1.69 -21.09
N CYS A 22 10.82 0.35 -20.98
CA CYS A 22 10.20 -0.36 -19.86
C CYS A 22 11.09 -0.22 -18.60
N ASP A 23 11.51 1.00 -18.29
CA ASP A 23 12.42 1.27 -17.20
C ASP A 23 11.71 0.97 -15.88
N PHE A 24 12.34 0.09 -15.12
CA PHE A 24 11.88 -0.29 -13.81
C PHE A 24 12.71 0.45 -12.78
N GLU A 25 12.13 1.50 -12.19
CA GLU A 25 12.78 2.29 -11.17
C GLU A 25 12.01 2.24 -9.85
N ILE A 26 12.75 2.09 -8.75
CA ILE A 26 12.21 2.11 -7.39
C ILE A 26 12.63 3.42 -6.74
N ARG A 27 11.66 4.19 -6.25
CA ARG A 27 11.90 5.42 -5.49
C ARG A 27 11.62 5.16 -4.01
N ILE A 28 12.51 5.58 -3.12
CA ILE A 28 12.26 5.54 -1.68
C ILE A 28 11.46 6.79 -1.29
N LEU A 29 10.21 6.60 -0.87
CA LEU A 29 9.31 7.67 -0.44
C LEU A 29 9.44 7.95 1.07
N SER A 30 9.78 6.93 1.87
CA SER A 30 10.05 7.04 3.30
C SER A 30 10.97 5.92 3.80
N ASN A 31 11.91 6.24 4.68
CA ASN A 31 12.86 5.31 5.28
C ASN A 31 12.89 5.40 6.82
N LYS A 32 11.74 5.64 7.45
CA LYS A 32 11.63 5.69 8.92
C LYS A 32 11.90 4.33 9.56
N LEU A 33 11.62 3.25 8.83
CA LEU A 33 12.07 1.88 9.09
C LEU A 33 13.25 1.57 8.17
N SER A 34 14.23 0.80 8.67
CA SER A 34 15.28 0.25 7.79
C SER A 34 14.62 -0.78 6.88
N GLY A 35 14.79 -0.66 5.57
CA GLY A 35 14.16 -1.58 4.64
C GLY A 35 15.07 -1.84 3.45
N GLU A 36 15.02 -3.05 2.94
CA GLU A 36 15.74 -3.47 1.75
C GLU A 36 14.75 -3.93 0.69
N THR A 37 14.91 -3.40 -0.52
CA THR A 37 14.16 -3.83 -1.70
C THR A 37 15.12 -4.37 -2.74
N ASN A 38 14.88 -5.58 -3.24
CA ASN A 38 15.68 -6.19 -4.30
C ASN A 38 14.78 -6.75 -5.39
N LEU A 39 15.20 -6.56 -6.65
CA LEU A 39 14.70 -7.36 -7.76
C LEU A 39 15.24 -8.79 -7.61
N ILE A 40 14.36 -9.76 -7.80
CA ILE A 40 14.71 -11.19 -7.71
C ILE A 40 14.29 -11.92 -8.98
N GLU A 41 14.83 -13.11 -9.16
CA GLU A 41 14.39 -14.01 -10.22
C GLU A 41 13.03 -14.64 -9.89
N LYS A 42 12.31 -15.03 -10.95
CA LYS A 42 11.08 -15.82 -10.84
C LYS A 42 11.30 -17.10 -10.01
N SER A 43 12.44 -17.76 -10.16
CA SER A 43 12.81 -18.98 -9.44
C SER A 43 12.77 -18.78 -7.92
N GLU A 44 13.30 -17.66 -7.41
CA GLU A 44 13.24 -17.31 -6.00
C GLU A 44 11.80 -17.02 -5.55
N TYR A 45 11.02 -16.28 -6.36
CA TYR A 45 9.61 -16.02 -6.06
C TYR A 45 8.76 -17.30 -6.01
N ASP A 46 8.98 -18.23 -6.94
CA ASP A 46 8.24 -19.49 -7.01
C ASP A 46 8.59 -20.41 -5.82
N ASN A 47 9.84 -20.36 -5.36
CA ASN A 47 10.32 -21.08 -4.18
C ASN A 47 9.94 -20.41 -2.84
N ALA A 48 9.55 -19.13 -2.85
CA ALA A 48 8.97 -18.49 -1.68
C ALA A 48 7.69 -19.24 -1.31
N GLY A 49 7.66 -19.81 -0.10
CA GLY A 49 6.59 -20.69 0.38
C GLY A 49 5.18 -20.10 0.23
N ILE A 50 4.17 -20.98 0.18
CA ILE A 50 2.78 -20.57 -0.03
C ILE A 50 2.17 -19.98 1.26
N SER A 51 1.62 -18.77 1.08
CA SER A 51 0.50 -18.17 1.82
C SER A 51 0.72 -17.92 3.31
N GLY A 52 1.38 -16.81 3.65
CA GLY A 52 0.83 -15.99 4.72
C GLY A 52 -0.61 -15.66 4.34
N SER A 53 -1.58 -16.20 5.08
CA SER A 53 -2.99 -15.93 4.83
C SER A 53 -3.18 -14.43 4.71
N ALA A 54 -3.92 -13.99 3.69
CA ALA A 54 -4.45 -12.63 3.67
C ALA A 54 -5.02 -12.35 5.06
N ILE A 55 -4.73 -11.17 5.63
CA ILE A 55 -5.11 -10.85 7.02
C ILE A 55 -6.49 -11.40 7.31
N GLU A 56 -6.55 -12.33 8.26
CA GLU A 56 -7.83 -12.84 8.75
C GLU A 56 -8.45 -11.72 9.59
N LEU A 57 -9.18 -10.84 8.90
CA LEU A 57 -9.92 -9.79 9.55
C LEU A 57 -11.01 -10.45 10.38
N LYS A 58 -10.93 -10.27 11.69
CA LYS A 58 -12.02 -10.62 12.59
C LYS A 58 -13.07 -9.52 12.48
N PRO A 59 -14.28 -9.81 11.95
CA PRO A 59 -15.32 -8.79 11.84
C PRO A 59 -15.63 -8.23 13.22
N MET A 60 -15.82 -6.92 13.30
CA MET A 60 -16.26 -6.23 14.50
C MET A 60 -17.02 -4.97 14.10
N SER A 61 -18.15 -4.73 14.74
CA SER A 61 -18.91 -3.49 14.56
C SER A 61 -18.32 -2.34 15.38
N GLU A 62 -18.64 -1.10 15.00
CA GLU A 62 -18.22 0.10 15.75
C GLU A 62 -18.74 0.09 17.21
N LEU A 63 -19.95 -0.45 17.42
CA LEU A 63 -20.56 -0.58 18.74
C LEU A 63 -19.81 -1.60 19.63
N GLU A 64 -19.44 -2.75 19.07
CA GLU A 64 -18.64 -3.75 19.78
C GLU A 64 -17.24 -3.22 20.10
N LEU A 65 -16.61 -2.52 19.14
CA LEU A 65 -15.29 -1.93 19.31
C LEU A 65 -15.27 -0.91 20.46
N THR A 66 -16.25 -0.01 20.51
CA THR A 66 -16.36 0.99 21.59
C THR A 66 -16.71 0.39 22.95
N LYS A 67 -17.51 -0.68 22.99
CA LYS A 67 -17.80 -1.40 24.24
C LYS A 67 -16.56 -2.13 24.77
N LYS A 68 -15.79 -2.75 23.89
CA LYS A 68 -14.62 -3.56 24.26
C LYS A 68 -13.39 -2.71 24.59
N TYR A 69 -13.21 -1.59 23.89
CA TYR A 69 -12.07 -0.69 24.05
C TYR A 69 -12.51 0.78 24.32
N PRO A 70 -13.29 1.03 25.39
CA PRO A 70 -13.93 2.34 25.64
C PRO A 70 -12.95 3.46 26.01
N LYS A 71 -11.73 3.12 26.43
CA LYS A 71 -10.66 4.08 26.70
C LYS A 71 -10.04 4.63 25.41
N ILE A 72 -10.09 3.85 24.34
CA ILE A 72 -9.48 4.19 23.05
C ILE A 72 -10.55 4.72 22.10
N PHE A 73 -11.69 4.04 21.98
CA PHE A 73 -12.72 4.38 21.00
C PHE A 73 -13.97 4.95 21.65
N LYS A 74 -14.54 5.98 21.01
CA LYS A 74 -15.84 6.56 21.34
C LYS A 74 -16.62 6.85 20.06
N LEU A 75 -17.93 6.73 20.11
CA LEU A 75 -18.83 7.17 19.06
C LEU A 75 -19.53 8.45 19.50
N LYS A 76 -19.50 9.48 18.64
CA LYS A 76 -20.21 10.74 18.86
C LYS A 76 -20.62 11.36 17.52
N ASP A 77 -21.89 11.72 17.37
CA ASP A 77 -22.43 12.47 16.24
C ASP A 77 -22.00 11.91 14.86
N SER A 78 -22.21 10.59 14.66
CA SER A 78 -21.81 9.84 13.45
C SER A 78 -20.30 9.80 13.15
N CYS A 79 -19.49 10.07 14.18
CA CYS A 79 -18.04 9.99 14.08
C CYS A 79 -17.47 8.95 15.04
N LEU A 80 -16.49 8.20 14.55
CA LEU A 80 -15.62 7.37 15.37
C LEU A 80 -14.44 8.23 15.84
N ILE A 81 -14.33 8.38 17.15
CA ILE A 81 -13.21 9.05 17.80
C ILE A 81 -12.28 7.98 18.34
N TYR A 82 -10.98 8.10 18.05
CA TYR A 82 -9.96 7.27 18.68
C TYR A 82 -8.90 8.14 19.37
N ILE A 83 -8.52 7.73 20.58
CA ILE A 83 -7.66 8.47 21.49
C ILE A 83 -6.32 7.75 21.54
N SER A 84 -5.25 8.45 21.19
CA SER A 84 -3.88 7.98 21.33
C SER A 84 -3.28 8.53 22.62
N GLU A 85 -2.41 7.76 23.28
CA GLU A 85 -1.62 8.24 24.41
C GLU A 85 -0.69 9.42 24.05
N LEU A 86 -0.33 9.57 22.76
CA LEU A 86 0.60 10.60 22.27
C LEU A 86 -0.07 11.76 21.51
N ASN A 87 -1.31 11.60 21.03
CA ASN A 87 -2.00 12.60 20.22
C ASN A 87 -3.46 12.77 20.68
N HIS A 88 -3.89 14.03 20.79
CA HIS A 88 -5.28 14.39 21.10
C HIS A 88 -6.28 13.76 20.12
N ASN A 89 -7.52 13.56 20.59
CA ASN A 89 -8.66 12.90 19.93
C ASN A 89 -8.65 12.99 18.39
N ASN A 90 -8.35 11.87 17.72
CA ASN A 90 -8.52 11.75 16.27
C ASN A 90 -9.97 11.43 15.97
N LYS A 91 -10.55 12.07 14.94
CA LYS A 91 -11.97 11.95 14.59
C LYS A 91 -12.13 11.53 13.14
N LEU A 92 -12.90 10.49 12.90
CA LEU A 92 -13.33 10.05 11.58
C LEU A 92 -14.84 10.23 11.49
N CYS A 93 -15.30 11.07 10.58
CA CYS A 93 -16.71 11.42 10.42
C CYS A 93 -17.24 11.01 9.05
N LYS A 94 -18.55 10.79 8.99
CA LYS A 94 -19.26 10.55 7.73
C LYS A 94 -19.89 11.85 7.27
N ASN A 95 -19.17 12.63 6.45
CA ASN A 95 -19.65 13.85 5.80
C ASN A 95 -19.89 13.58 4.31
N ARG A 96 -21.09 13.12 3.95
CA ARG A 96 -21.43 12.72 2.57
C ARG A 96 -22.07 13.83 1.73
N VAL A 97 -22.24 15.04 2.28
CA VAL A 97 -23.11 16.07 1.71
C VAL A 97 -22.38 17.05 0.80
N GLN A 98 -21.08 17.30 1.03
CA GLN A 98 -20.30 18.28 0.26
C GLN A 98 -19.18 17.58 -0.50
N THR A 99 -19.06 17.82 -1.81
CA THR A 99 -18.09 17.13 -2.68
C THR A 99 -16.64 17.37 -2.28
N LYS A 100 -16.26 18.62 -1.97
CA LYS A 100 -14.88 18.97 -1.57
C LYS A 100 -14.56 18.71 -0.11
N GLU A 101 -15.56 18.47 0.73
CA GLU A 101 -15.40 18.09 2.15
C GLU A 101 -15.84 16.65 2.40
N TYR A 102 -16.00 15.87 1.32
CA TYR A 102 -16.46 14.50 1.40
C TYR A 102 -15.51 13.71 2.29
N SER A 103 -16.06 13.06 3.29
CA SER A 103 -15.34 12.10 4.12
C SER A 103 -16.27 10.98 4.53
N ASP A 104 -15.73 9.77 4.51
CA ASP A 104 -16.41 8.57 5.00
C ASP A 104 -15.38 7.64 5.62
N TYR A 105 -15.86 6.74 6.47
CA TYR A 105 -15.04 5.69 7.03
C TYR A 105 -15.84 4.41 7.21
N THR A 106 -15.14 3.28 7.10
CA THR A 106 -15.71 1.96 7.35
C THR A 106 -14.75 1.15 8.20
N LEU A 107 -15.20 0.69 9.37
CA LEU A 107 -14.47 -0.31 10.15
C LEU A 107 -14.48 -1.65 9.39
N LYS A 108 -13.32 -2.13 8.98
CA LYS A 108 -13.17 -3.40 8.25
C LYS A 108 -13.03 -4.60 9.17
N GLY A 109 -12.64 -4.38 10.42
CA GLY A 109 -12.48 -5.41 11.44
C GLY A 109 -11.21 -5.22 12.26
N ILE A 110 -10.76 -6.31 12.87
CA ILE A 110 -9.54 -6.34 13.69
C ILE A 110 -8.52 -7.31 13.10
N TYR A 111 -7.24 -6.94 13.17
CA TYR A 111 -6.11 -7.81 12.83
C TYR A 111 -4.92 -7.55 13.74
N SER A 112 -4.18 -8.58 14.13
CA SER A 112 -2.89 -8.46 14.85
C SER A 112 -2.85 -7.43 16.00
N GLY A 113 -3.97 -7.24 16.70
CA GLY A 113 -4.09 -6.25 17.79
C GLY A 113 -4.46 -4.83 17.36
N PHE A 114 -4.93 -4.63 16.13
CA PHE A 114 -5.33 -3.34 15.56
C PHE A 114 -6.78 -3.36 15.07
N ALA A 115 -7.49 -2.24 15.21
CA ALA A 115 -8.67 -1.95 14.41
C ALA A 115 -8.24 -1.42 13.03
N LEU A 116 -8.76 -2.00 11.95
CA LEU A 116 -8.54 -1.52 10.59
C LEU A 116 -9.74 -0.70 10.13
N ILE A 117 -9.49 0.58 9.85
CA ILE A 117 -10.53 1.51 9.39
C ILE A 117 -10.14 1.98 8.00
N GLU A 118 -10.98 1.71 7.00
CA GLU A 118 -10.88 2.33 5.69
C GLU A 118 -11.40 3.76 5.79
N THR A 119 -10.68 4.70 5.19
CA THR A 119 -11.06 6.11 5.10
C THR A 119 -11.12 6.53 3.64
N ILE A 120 -12.18 7.24 3.29
CA ILE A 120 -12.41 7.79 1.95
C ILE A 120 -12.62 9.28 2.10
N GLY A 121 -11.98 10.08 1.25
CA GLY A 121 -12.12 11.53 1.18
C GLY A 121 -12.08 12.03 -0.26
N TYR A 122 -12.22 13.35 -0.44
CA TYR A 122 -11.99 13.97 -1.75
C TYR A 122 -10.55 13.71 -2.22
N GLU A 123 -10.40 12.95 -3.31
CA GLU A 123 -9.10 12.53 -3.88
C GLU A 123 -8.18 11.77 -2.92
N SER A 124 -8.72 11.24 -1.81
CA SER A 124 -7.96 10.53 -0.78
C SER A 124 -8.64 9.21 -0.45
N TRP A 125 -7.88 8.13 -0.45
CA TRP A 125 -8.33 6.82 0.02
C TRP A 125 -7.18 6.09 0.71
N GLY A 126 -7.48 5.35 1.77
CA GLY A 126 -6.49 4.51 2.42
C GLY A 126 -7.00 3.90 3.71
N PHE A 127 -6.08 3.42 4.52
CA PHE A 127 -6.40 2.67 5.72
C PHE A 127 -5.66 3.21 6.93
N ILE A 128 -6.39 3.34 8.04
CA ILE A 128 -5.84 3.65 9.35
C ILE A 128 -5.88 2.39 10.19
N SER A 129 -4.72 2.03 10.73
CA SER A 129 -4.58 0.92 11.67
C SER A 129 -4.37 1.48 13.07
N VAL A 130 -5.33 1.27 13.96
CA VAL A 130 -5.31 1.81 15.33
C VAL A 130 -5.03 0.69 16.32
N ASP A 131 -3.94 0.81 17.08
CA ASP A 131 -3.53 -0.15 18.10
C ASP A 131 -4.56 -0.21 19.24
N LEU A 132 -5.08 -1.42 19.50
CA LEU A 132 -6.11 -1.66 20.51
C LEU A 132 -5.58 -1.59 21.95
N LYS A 133 -4.28 -1.44 22.16
CA LYS A 133 -3.65 -1.30 23.49
C LYS A 133 -3.50 0.16 23.90
N ASN A 134 -3.04 1.04 23.01
CA ASN A 134 -2.65 2.42 23.33
C ASN A 134 -3.21 3.48 22.37
N GLY A 135 -3.98 3.07 21.35
CA GLY A 135 -4.60 3.98 20.39
C GLY A 135 -3.63 4.65 19.41
N LEU A 136 -2.34 4.29 19.41
CA LEU A 136 -1.41 4.74 18.38
C LEU A 136 -1.85 4.20 17.02
N SER A 137 -1.69 5.01 15.99
CA SER A 137 -2.10 4.64 14.64
C SER A 137 -1.02 4.90 13.61
N PHE A 138 -1.14 4.20 12.49
CA PHE A 138 -0.41 4.48 11.26
C PHE A 138 -1.36 4.41 10.08
N TYR A 139 -0.99 5.08 9.00
CA TYR A 139 -1.74 5.15 7.75
C TYR A 139 -0.98 4.41 6.66
N THR A 140 -1.73 3.71 5.79
CA THR A 140 -1.19 3.08 4.58
C THR A 140 -2.08 3.37 3.38
N MET A 141 -1.46 3.57 2.22
CA MET A 141 -2.16 3.45 0.94
C MET A 141 -2.32 1.95 0.64
N GLY A 142 -3.56 1.49 0.53
CA GLY A 142 -3.88 0.08 0.37
C GLY A 142 -4.12 -0.68 1.66
N LYS A 143 -4.80 -1.81 1.53
CA LYS A 143 -5.19 -2.66 2.66
C LYS A 143 -3.95 -3.40 3.17
N PRO A 144 -3.61 -3.31 4.47
CA PRO A 144 -2.46 -4.00 5.01
C PRO A 144 -2.63 -5.53 4.94
N LEU A 145 -1.50 -6.22 4.86
CA LEU A 145 -1.30 -7.67 4.85
C LEU A 145 -0.19 -8.03 5.85
N THR A 146 -0.37 -9.06 6.69
CA THR A 146 0.66 -9.51 7.65
C THR A 146 0.64 -11.03 7.77
N SER A 147 1.81 -11.65 7.98
CA SER A 147 1.96 -13.11 8.11
C SER A 147 2.05 -13.60 9.55
N ASN A 148 2.73 -12.85 10.43
CA ASN A 148 2.99 -13.25 11.82
C ASN A 148 2.64 -12.16 12.85
N GLY A 149 2.10 -11.01 12.40
CA GLY A 149 1.75 -9.89 13.27
C GLY A 149 2.92 -9.03 13.74
N GLU A 150 4.11 -9.18 13.17
CA GLU A 150 5.27 -8.32 13.47
C GLU A 150 5.37 -7.15 12.50
N THR A 151 5.28 -7.43 11.19
CA THR A 151 5.24 -6.41 10.15
C THR A 151 3.97 -6.51 9.32
N SER A 152 3.58 -5.41 8.68
CA SER A 152 2.55 -5.41 7.64
C SER A 152 3.07 -4.79 6.35
N ILE A 153 2.69 -5.36 5.21
CA ILE A 153 2.84 -4.73 3.91
C ILE A 153 1.48 -4.19 3.45
N ALA A 154 1.44 -3.01 2.86
CA ALA A 154 0.29 -2.54 2.11
C ALA A 154 0.77 -2.01 0.78
N TYR A 155 -0.01 -2.20 -0.27
CA TYR A 155 0.29 -1.64 -1.56
C TYR A 155 -0.97 -1.11 -2.23
N SER A 156 -0.81 -0.05 -3.01
CA SER A 156 -1.88 0.64 -3.71
C SER A 156 -1.34 1.24 -4.99
N ASN A 157 -2.13 1.14 -6.05
CA ASN A 157 -1.88 1.87 -7.27
C ASN A 157 -2.73 3.15 -7.30
N TYR A 158 -2.08 4.30 -7.48
CA TYR A 158 -2.75 5.58 -7.68
C TYR A 158 -2.19 6.26 -8.92
N TYR A 159 -3.04 6.41 -9.95
CA TYR A 159 -2.66 6.99 -11.25
C TYR A 159 -1.44 6.33 -11.92
N GLY A 160 -1.28 5.01 -11.79
CA GLY A 160 -0.17 4.28 -12.39
C GLY A 160 1.12 4.35 -11.57
N GLU A 161 1.08 4.90 -10.36
CA GLU A 161 2.16 4.76 -9.38
C GLU A 161 1.73 3.79 -8.28
N GLU A 162 2.47 2.70 -8.15
CA GLU A 162 2.33 1.75 -7.06
C GLU A 162 3.13 2.23 -5.85
N GLU A 163 2.44 2.61 -4.78
CA GLU A 163 3.04 2.79 -3.46
C GLU A 163 3.02 1.46 -2.71
N ILE A 164 4.15 1.05 -2.16
CA ILE A 164 4.29 -0.12 -1.29
C ILE A 164 4.87 0.34 0.05
N SER A 165 4.19 0.00 1.15
CA SER A 165 4.58 0.34 2.51
C SER A 165 4.81 -0.91 3.35
N LEU A 166 6.02 -1.08 3.87
CA LEU A 166 6.38 -2.06 4.91
C LEU A 166 6.37 -1.34 6.26
N THR A 167 5.52 -1.77 7.18
CA THR A 167 5.37 -1.15 8.51
C THR A 167 5.69 -2.15 9.62
N ASP A 168 6.53 -1.75 10.57
CA ASP A 168 6.73 -2.47 11.82
C ASP A 168 5.55 -2.20 12.76
N LEU A 169 4.82 -3.25 13.13
CA LEU A 169 3.58 -3.13 13.91
C LEU A 169 3.85 -2.79 15.38
N LYS A 170 5.06 -2.93 15.89
CA LYS A 170 5.39 -2.54 17.28
C LYS A 170 5.71 -1.05 17.37
N THR A 171 6.57 -0.58 16.49
CA THR A 171 7.12 0.79 16.48
C THR A 171 6.30 1.76 15.63
N LYS A 172 5.43 1.24 14.75
CA LYS A 172 4.62 1.99 13.77
C LYS A 172 5.43 2.76 12.74
N LYS A 173 6.72 2.44 12.60
CA LYS A 173 7.60 3.03 11.60
C LYS A 173 7.45 2.29 10.27
N SER A 174 7.54 3.02 9.17
CA SER A 174 7.38 2.47 7.83
C SER A 174 8.55 2.76 6.90
N TYR A 175 8.82 1.79 6.03
CA TYR A 175 9.63 1.89 4.83
C TYR A 175 8.68 1.89 3.64
N VAL A 176 8.71 2.94 2.82
CA VAL A 176 7.74 3.16 1.73
C VAL A 176 8.51 3.38 0.44
N ILE A 177 8.12 2.66 -0.60
CA ILE A 177 8.66 2.78 -1.95
C ILE A 177 7.55 3.08 -2.95
N GLY A 178 7.89 3.79 -4.02
CA GLY A 178 7.04 4.06 -5.18
C GLY A 178 7.62 3.43 -6.44
N ILE A 179 6.75 2.91 -7.30
CA ILE A 179 7.11 2.31 -8.59
C ILE A 179 6.13 2.81 -9.65
N GLU A 180 6.64 3.50 -10.67
CA GLU A 180 5.82 4.09 -11.72
C GLU A 180 5.62 3.12 -12.89
N GLY A 181 4.40 2.98 -13.39
CA GLY A 181 4.07 2.15 -14.55
C GLY A 181 3.99 0.64 -14.26
N TRP A 182 4.03 0.24 -12.99
CA TRP A 182 3.93 -1.15 -12.56
C TRP A 182 2.89 -1.29 -11.46
N ARG A 183 2.27 -2.46 -11.36
CA ARG A 183 1.30 -2.78 -10.28
C ARG A 183 1.52 -4.16 -9.70
N THR A 184 1.22 -4.34 -8.42
CA THR A 184 1.29 -5.65 -7.76
C THR A 184 0.06 -6.49 -8.13
N VAL A 185 0.27 -7.68 -8.70
CA VAL A 185 -0.81 -8.63 -9.02
C VAL A 185 -0.94 -9.79 -8.05
N GLU A 186 0.15 -10.12 -7.37
CA GLU A 186 0.21 -11.22 -6.43
C GLU A 186 1.29 -10.93 -5.38
N SER A 187 1.05 -11.35 -4.15
CA SER A 187 2.02 -11.26 -3.07
C SER A 187 2.11 -12.56 -2.28
N LYS A 188 3.32 -12.89 -1.82
CA LYS A 188 3.61 -13.99 -0.90
C LYS A 188 4.39 -13.44 0.29
N VAL A 189 4.28 -14.11 1.43
CA VAL A 189 4.97 -13.71 2.66
C VAL A 189 5.55 -14.94 3.35
N PHE A 190 6.82 -14.85 3.74
CA PHE A 190 7.52 -15.89 4.51
C PHE A 190 8.47 -15.22 5.50
N GLU A 191 8.35 -15.51 6.80
CA GLU A 191 9.26 -14.97 7.85
C GLU A 191 9.48 -13.45 7.79
N ASN A 192 8.41 -12.65 7.64
CA ASN A 192 8.44 -11.18 7.42
C ASN A 192 9.13 -10.69 6.14
N ILE A 193 9.47 -11.60 5.24
CA ILE A 193 9.95 -11.28 3.91
C ILE A 193 8.76 -11.30 2.97
N TYR A 194 8.57 -10.21 2.25
CA TYR A 194 7.48 -10.00 1.32
C TYR A 194 7.99 -10.15 -0.10
N TYR A 195 7.26 -10.95 -0.87
CA TYR A 195 7.57 -11.24 -2.26
C TYR A 195 6.41 -10.73 -3.09
N LEU A 196 6.67 -9.81 -4.02
CA LEU A 196 5.65 -9.21 -4.88
C LEU A 196 5.90 -9.61 -6.32
N LYS A 197 4.84 -9.98 -7.02
CA LYS A 197 4.83 -10.16 -8.47
C LYS A 197 4.15 -8.94 -9.09
N LEU A 198 4.87 -8.27 -9.98
CA LEU A 198 4.42 -7.05 -10.64
C LEU A 198 4.26 -7.25 -12.13
N GLU A 199 3.29 -6.55 -12.69
CA GLU A 199 3.10 -6.42 -14.14
C GLU A 199 3.01 -4.94 -14.53
N PRO A 200 3.33 -4.59 -15.78
CA PRO A 200 3.20 -3.23 -16.27
C PRO A 200 1.74 -2.79 -16.28
N GLU A 201 1.54 -1.55 -15.87
CA GLU A 201 0.27 -0.86 -15.96
C GLU A 201 0.40 0.26 -16.99
N PHE A 202 -0.55 0.33 -17.93
CA PHE A 202 -0.58 1.31 -19.02
C PHE A 202 0.51 1.21 -20.11
N GLN A 203 1.63 0.51 -19.86
CA GLN A 203 2.68 0.31 -20.87
C GLN A 203 2.31 -0.80 -21.87
N THR A 204 1.91 -0.43 -23.09
CA THR A 204 1.40 -1.39 -24.10
C THR A 204 2.46 -2.35 -24.62
N ASP A 205 3.71 -1.88 -24.69
CA ASP A 205 4.82 -2.66 -25.24
C ASP A 205 5.39 -3.64 -24.22
N CYS A 206 5.18 -3.37 -22.93
CA CYS A 206 5.65 -4.19 -21.81
C CYS A 206 4.59 -5.21 -21.33
N LYS A 207 3.41 -5.31 -21.97
CA LYS A 207 2.23 -6.11 -21.54
C LYS A 207 2.44 -7.60 -21.17
N LYS A 208 3.64 -8.16 -21.37
CA LYS A 208 3.98 -9.54 -21.01
C LYS A 208 5.14 -9.65 -20.02
N GLU A 209 5.76 -8.54 -19.64
CA GLU A 209 6.86 -8.54 -18.70
C GLU A 209 6.35 -8.75 -17.28
N LEU A 210 7.07 -9.54 -16.49
CA LEU A 210 6.82 -9.72 -15.06
C LEU A 210 8.09 -9.38 -14.32
N LYS A 211 7.94 -8.61 -13.25
CA LYS A 211 9.03 -8.33 -12.30
C LYS A 211 8.67 -8.94 -10.95
N TYR A 212 9.70 -9.28 -10.20
CA TYR A 212 9.57 -9.89 -8.89
C TYR A 212 10.40 -9.09 -7.90
N LEU A 213 9.77 -8.66 -6.82
CA LEU A 213 10.42 -7.90 -5.75
C LEU A 213 10.45 -8.71 -4.47
N LYS A 214 11.54 -8.53 -3.74
CA LYS A 214 11.71 -8.96 -2.36
C LYS A 214 11.87 -7.74 -1.47
N ILE A 215 11.07 -7.66 -0.42
CA ILE A 215 11.05 -6.56 0.54
C ILE A 215 11.18 -7.13 1.95
N LYS A 216 12.10 -6.58 2.75
CA LYS A 216 12.33 -6.96 4.15
C LYS A 216 12.80 -5.76 4.97
N ASN A 217 12.65 -5.86 6.29
CA ASN A 217 13.25 -4.97 7.30
C ASN A 217 14.44 -5.70 7.94
#